data_AF-A0A9X3MKY2-F1
#
_entry.id   AF-A0A9X3MKY2-F1
#
_cell.length_a   1.000
_cell.length_b   1.000
_cell.length_c   1.000
_cell.angle_alpha   90.00
_cell.angle_beta   90.00
_cell.angle_gamma   90.00
#
_symmetry.space_group_name_H-M   'P 1'
#
loop_
_entity.id
_entity.type
_entity.pdbx_description
1 polymer ?
#
loop_
_entity_poly.entity_id
_entity_poly.type
_entity_poly.pdbx_seq_one_letter_code
_entity_poly.pdbx_strand_id
1 'polypeptide(L)'
;MKTTLNWKKGTPPTPGIYFVALKLGQSIGRYDFMLWSGVEWSGKVWETDQQVEIIAYVDADDIKMALSPEWPENSDRELPQTNKKDLPNDIWVED
;
A
#
# COMPACT_ATOMS: atom_id res chain seq x y z
N MET A 1 9.49 19.08 13.90
CA MET A 1 10.23 17.83 14.12
C MET A 1 10.55 17.24 12.75
N LYS A 2 11.77 16.70 12.53
CA LYS A 2 12.12 16.01 11.27
C LYS A 2 12.29 14.53 11.61
N THR A 3 11.60 13.67 10.88
CA THR A 3 11.69 12.21 11.01
C THR A 3 12.46 11.66 9.81
N THR A 4 13.36 10.73 10.08
CA THR A 4 14.11 10.02 9.04
C THR A 4 13.37 8.73 8.70
N LEU A 5 13.15 8.48 7.41
CA LEU A 5 12.52 7.27 6.92
C LEU A 5 13.55 6.29 6.37
N ASN A 6 13.38 5.00 6.69
CA ASN A 6 14.24 3.92 6.23
C ASN A 6 13.75 3.40 4.86
N TRP A 7 14.02 4.18 3.81
CA TRP A 7 13.65 3.82 2.44
C TRP A 7 14.28 2.49 1.99
N LYS A 8 13.43 1.56 1.58
CA LYS A 8 13.80 0.28 0.97
C LYS A 8 13.64 0.38 -0.55
N LYS A 9 14.53 -0.28 -1.30
CA LYS A 9 14.47 -0.36 -2.76
C LYS A 9 13.94 -1.73 -3.20
N GLY A 10 13.46 -1.82 -4.44
CA GLY A 10 12.91 -3.06 -4.99
C GLY A 10 11.43 -3.21 -4.64
N THR A 11 11.00 -4.46 -4.39
CA THR A 11 9.61 -4.77 -4.07
C THR A 11 9.42 -5.11 -2.59
N PRO A 12 8.27 -4.78 -2.00
CA PRO A 12 7.93 -5.25 -0.67
C PRO A 12 7.81 -6.78 -0.60
N PRO A 13 8.14 -7.39 0.55
CA PRO A 13 8.11 -8.85 0.72
C PRO A 13 6.69 -9.41 0.89
N THR A 14 5.74 -8.58 1.34
CA THR A 14 4.38 -9.00 1.72
C THR A 14 3.37 -8.03 1.11
N PRO A 15 2.20 -8.50 0.64
CA PRO A 15 1.12 -7.61 0.23
C PRO A 15 0.66 -6.69 1.37
N GLY A 16 0.30 -5.46 1.05
CA GLY A 16 -0.08 -4.46 2.04
C GLY A 16 0.08 -3.02 1.57
N ILE A 17 -0.20 -2.08 2.47
CA ILE A 17 -0.08 -0.65 2.18
C ILE A 17 1.33 -0.18 2.51
N TYR A 18 1.96 0.51 1.56
CA TYR A 18 3.30 1.07 1.71
C TYR A 18 3.32 2.55 1.40
N PHE A 19 4.15 3.29 2.14
CA PHE A 19 4.49 4.66 1.77
C PHE A 19 5.59 4.64 0.71
N VAL A 20 5.31 5.18 -0.46
CA VAL A 20 6.16 5.03 -1.64
C VAL A 20 6.70 6.37 -2.12
N ALA A 21 7.91 6.34 -2.67
CA ALA A 21 8.45 7.41 -3.50
C ALA A 21 8.24 7.03 -4.96
N LEU A 22 7.48 7.85 -5.67
CA LEU A 22 7.10 7.60 -7.05
C LEU A 22 7.62 8.69 -7.98
N LYS A 23 8.02 8.28 -9.19
CA LYS A 23 8.39 9.17 -10.30
C LYS A 23 7.27 9.20 -11.33
N LEU A 24 6.92 10.41 -11.74
CA LEU A 24 5.96 10.73 -12.81
C LEU A 24 6.68 11.13 -14.11
N GLY A 25 8.02 11.17 -14.11
CA GLY A 25 8.86 11.58 -15.23
C GLY A 25 10.28 11.93 -14.79
N GLN A 26 11.08 12.52 -15.68
CA GLN A 26 12.51 12.81 -15.44
C GLN A 26 12.78 13.74 -14.24
N SER A 27 11.83 14.60 -13.89
CA SER A 27 12.03 15.66 -12.88
C SER A 27 10.88 15.80 -11.90
N ILE A 28 9.87 14.94 -11.99
CA ILE A 28 8.64 15.03 -11.19
C ILE A 28 8.53 13.76 -10.37
N GLY A 29 8.50 13.92 -9.05
CA GLY A 29 8.24 12.84 -8.12
C GLY A 29 7.35 13.32 -6.99
N ARG A 30 6.61 12.38 -6.40
CA ARG A 30 5.82 12.62 -5.19
C ARG A 30 5.97 11.44 -4.25
N TYR A 31 5.45 11.62 -3.04
CA TYR A 31 5.26 10.54 -2.08
C TYR A 31 3.78 10.25 -1.96
N ASP A 32 3.43 8.98 -1.79
CA ASP A 32 2.04 8.55 -1.69
C ASP A 32 1.93 7.26 -0.87
N PHE A 33 0.72 6.87 -0.50
CA PHE A 33 0.45 5.52 -0.02
C PHE A 33 -0.11 4.68 -1.15
N MET A 34 0.44 3.48 -1.35
CA MET A 34 0.00 2.56 -2.40
C MET A 34 -0.17 1.15 -1.86
N LEU A 35 -1.17 0.45 -2.40
CA LEU A 35 -1.35 -0.97 -2.13
C LEU A 35 -0.41 -1.78 -3.04
N TRP A 36 0.37 -2.66 -2.41
CA TRP A 36 1.16 -3.68 -3.06
C TRP A 36 0.41 -5.00 -2.97
N SER A 37 0.03 -5.56 -4.12
CA SER A 37 -0.74 -6.81 -4.17
C SER A 37 0.16 -8.04 -4.32
N GLY A 38 1.44 -7.82 -4.62
CA GLY A 38 2.45 -8.87 -4.69
C GLY A 38 3.03 -9.05 -6.08
N VAL A 39 3.56 -10.26 -6.30
CA VAL A 39 4.04 -10.70 -7.61
C VAL A 39 3.00 -11.64 -8.19
N GLU A 40 2.40 -11.22 -9.29
CA GLU A 40 1.49 -12.00 -10.09
C GLU A 40 2.19 -12.53 -11.36
N TRP A 41 1.48 -13.35 -12.13
CA TRP A 41 1.98 -13.88 -13.41
C TRP A 41 2.29 -12.76 -14.42
N SER A 42 1.57 -11.65 -14.34
CA SER A 42 1.74 -10.43 -15.16
C SER A 42 2.90 -9.55 -14.67
N GLY A 43 3.47 -9.85 -13.50
CA GLY A 43 4.61 -9.15 -12.91
C GLY A 43 4.32 -8.57 -11.53
N LYS A 44 4.98 -7.45 -11.23
CA LYS A 44 4.95 -6.78 -9.93
C LYS A 44 3.77 -5.81 -9.89
N VAL A 45 2.85 -5.99 -8.94
CA VAL A 45 1.57 -5.27 -8.94
C VAL A 45 1.51 -4.25 -7.81
N TRP A 46 1.74 -2.99 -8.18
CA TRP A 46 1.29 -1.84 -7.41
C TRP A 46 -0.09 -1.43 -7.95
N GLU A 47 -1.07 -1.25 -7.07
CA GLU A 47 -2.40 -0.80 -7.49
C GLU A 47 -2.38 0.70 -7.76
N THR A 48 -2.37 1.05 -9.04
CA THR A 48 -2.37 2.44 -9.51
C THR A 48 -2.86 2.51 -10.94
N ASP A 49 -3.78 3.44 -11.20
CA ASP A 49 -4.23 3.77 -12.57
C ASP A 49 -3.24 4.70 -13.29
N GLN A 50 -2.24 5.21 -12.57
CA GLN A 50 -1.23 6.13 -13.11
C GLN A 50 0.01 5.37 -13.56
N GLN A 51 0.53 5.73 -14.74
CA GLN A 51 1.83 5.26 -15.21
C GLN A 51 2.95 5.91 -14.39
N VAL A 52 3.36 5.24 -13.33
CA VAL A 52 4.39 5.72 -12.39
C VAL A 52 5.48 4.68 -12.19
N GLU A 53 6.68 5.14 -11.86
CA GLU A 53 7.77 4.28 -11.42
C GLU A 53 7.94 4.41 -9.90
N ILE A 54 7.76 3.30 -9.17
CA ILE A 54 8.04 3.24 -7.73
C ILE A 54 9.53 2.96 -7.52
N ILE A 55 10.24 3.91 -6.92
CA ILE A 55 11.71 3.83 -6.77
C ILE A 55 12.15 3.43 -5.36
N ALA A 56 11.29 3.63 -4.37
CA ALA A 56 11.52 3.22 -2.99
C ALA A 56 10.20 3.12 -2.22
N TYR A 57 10.20 2.33 -1.15
CA TYR A 57 9.06 2.15 -0.27
C TYR A 57 9.48 2.11 1.20
N VAL A 58 8.52 2.37 2.08
CA VAL A 58 8.60 2.24 3.54
C VAL A 58 7.31 1.57 3.99
N ASP A 59 7.40 0.70 5.00
CA ASP A 59 6.22 0.08 5.57
C ASP A 59 5.29 1.14 6.18
N ALA A 60 3.98 1.03 5.97
CA ALA A 60 3.05 1.99 6.55
C ALA A 60 3.09 1.97 8.09
N ASP A 61 3.39 0.82 8.70
CA ASP A 61 3.56 0.73 10.15
C ASP A 61 4.82 1.47 10.64
N ASP A 62 5.90 1.48 9.85
CA ASP A 62 7.09 2.27 10.15
C ASP A 62 6.75 3.78 10.17
N ILE A 63 5.88 4.23 9.25
CA ILE A 63 5.39 5.62 9.23
C ILE A 63 4.52 5.92 10.44
N LYS A 64 3.58 5.03 10.76
CA LYS A 64 2.70 5.15 11.93
C LYS A 64 3.53 5.25 13.21
N MET A 65 4.54 4.40 13.38
CA MET A 65 5.44 4.45 14.52
C MET A 65 6.21 5.78 14.58
N ALA A 66 6.75 6.23 13.45
CA ALA A 66 7.58 7.43 13.41
C ALA A 66 6.81 8.75 13.62
N LEU A 67 5.53 8.78 13.22
CA LEU A 67 4.65 9.93 13.45
C LEU A 67 3.90 9.83 14.78
N SER A 68 3.75 8.61 15.32
CA SER A 68 2.95 8.31 16.51
C SER A 68 1.62 9.07 16.53
N PRO A 69 0.81 9.00 15.46
CA PRO A 69 -0.41 9.78 15.37
C PRO A 69 -1.42 9.27 16.39
N GLU A 70 -2.12 10.19 17.04
CA GLU A 70 -3.31 9.84 17.81
C GLU A 70 -4.38 9.33 16.85
N TRP A 71 -5.05 8.24 17.22
CA TRP A 71 -6.18 7.75 16.45
C TRP A 71 -7.31 8.77 16.51
N PRO A 72 -7.83 9.25 15.38
CA PRO A 72 -8.72 10.42 15.36
C PRO A 72 -10.15 10.12 15.80
N GLU A 73 -10.54 8.85 15.92
CA GLU A 73 -11.90 8.44 16.30
C GLU A 73 -11.97 7.87 17.72
N ASN A 74 -13.06 8.16 18.44
CA ASN A 74 -13.52 7.38 19.59
C ASN A 74 -14.44 6.24 19.11
N SER A 75 -13.97 5.35 18.24
CA SER A 75 -14.86 4.37 17.59
C SER A 75 -14.80 2.99 18.27
N ASP A 76 -15.89 2.65 18.99
CA ASP A 76 -16.27 1.27 19.34
C ASP A 76 -16.75 0.46 18.11
N ARG A 77 -16.46 0.94 16.91
CA ARG A 77 -16.99 0.39 15.66
C ARG A 77 -16.04 -0.69 15.17
N GLU A 78 -16.37 -1.93 15.49
CA GLU A 78 -15.72 -3.08 14.87
C GLU A 78 -16.01 -3.07 13.37
N LEU A 79 -14.97 -3.12 12.55
CA LEU A 79 -15.13 -3.41 11.13
C LEU A 79 -15.78 -4.79 11.01
N PRO A 80 -16.80 -4.97 10.15
CA PRO A 80 -17.40 -6.28 9.95
C PRO A 80 -16.30 -7.26 9.52
N GLN A 81 -16.06 -8.27 10.35
CA GLN A 81 -15.13 -9.33 10.00
C GLN A 81 -15.73 -10.11 8.83
N THR A 82 -15.10 -10.03 7.66
CA THR A 82 -15.43 -10.89 6.54
C THR A 82 -15.09 -12.32 6.93
N ASN A 83 -16.10 -13.09 7.34
CA ASN A 83 -15.97 -14.53 7.43
C ASN A 83 -15.68 -15.05 6.02
N LYS A 84 -14.54 -15.74 5.83
CA LYS A 84 -14.17 -16.37 4.54
C LYS A 84 -15.26 -17.31 3.97
N LYS A 85 -16.29 -17.65 4.74
CA LYS A 85 -17.45 -18.45 4.31
C LYS A 85 -18.51 -17.65 3.53
N ASP A 86 -18.50 -16.32 3.61
CA ASP A 86 -19.50 -15.45 2.96
C ASP A 86 -18.97 -14.81 1.67
N LEU A 87 -17.77 -15.17 1.22
CA LEU A 87 -17.32 -14.86 -0.14
C LEU A 87 -18.16 -15.72 -1.11
N PRO A 88 -18.97 -15.13 -2.00
CA PRO A 88 -19.63 -15.88 -3.05
C PRO A 88 -18.53 -16.58 -3.86
N ASN A 89 -18.65 -17.89 -4.01
CA ASN A 89 -17.72 -18.70 -4.81
C ASN A 89 -17.77 -18.39 -6.33
N ASP A 90 -18.46 -17.32 -6.75
CA ASP A 90 -18.84 -17.03 -8.14
C ASP A 90 -18.68 -15.54 -8.46
N ILE A 91 -17.44 -15.04 -8.49
CA ILE A 91 -17.13 -13.83 -9.28
C ILE A 91 -15.86 -14.08 -10.09
N TRP A 92 -15.89 -15.11 -10.93
CA TRP A 92 -15.14 -15.21 -12.17
C TRP A 92 -15.99 -16.00 -13.16
N VAL A 93 -16.94 -15.32 -13.82
CA VAL A 93 -17.38 -15.75 -15.14
C VAL A 93 -16.60 -14.87 -16.10
N GLU A 94 -15.59 -15.45 -16.75
CA GLU A 94 -14.95 -14.88 -17.93
C GLU A 94 -16.01 -14.81 -19.05
N ASP A 95 -16.20 -13.62 -19.63
CA ASP A 95 -16.75 -13.47 -20.98
C ASP A 95 -15.58 -13.40 -21.99
#